data_AF-A0A4P5UZN0-F1
#
_entry.id   AF-A0A4P5UZN0-F1
#
_cell.length_a   1.000
_cell.length_b   1.000
_cell.length_c   1.000
_cell.angle_alpha   90.00
_cell.angle_beta   90.00
_cell.angle_gamma   90.00
#
_symmetry.space_group_name_H-M   'P 1'
#
loop_
_entity.id
_entity.type
_entity.pdbx_description
1 polymer ?
#
loop_
_entity_poly.entity_id
_entity_poly.type
_entity_poly.pdbx_seq_one_letter_code
_entity_poly.pdbx_strand_id
1 'polypeptide(L)'
;MTTAIMQLLQQLPEPSRLADWPKYSALGIEPAHVSALIEIATNPAESGALQSAAVHARRALGQLGAGSAVGHLLNLFHQMETDTWVVEELPRVLALLGRAATPAITAYAGNAGHPLFARGGAVLSLELMGAQHRGACVQALIGLLANFAHNPPTLNGIIIVALANLKAAEALALIEEAFEADAVDDLTTGDLDEIAAAIRS
;
A
#
# COMPACT_ATOMS: atom_id res chain seq x y z
N MET A 1 6.55 -9.37 26.69
CA MET A 1 5.94 -8.12 26.16
C MET A 1 4.87 -8.44 25.11
N THR A 2 5.13 -9.31 24.13
CA THR A 2 4.14 -9.75 23.11
C THR A 2 2.80 -10.22 23.69
N THR A 3 2.81 -10.98 24.78
CA THR A 3 1.57 -11.48 25.41
C THR A 3 0.65 -10.36 25.93
N ALA A 4 1.21 -9.30 26.51
CA ALA A 4 0.41 -8.21 27.07
C ALA A 4 -0.20 -7.33 25.97
N ILE A 5 0.57 -7.02 24.91
CA ILE A 5 0.04 -6.28 23.77
C ILE A 5 -1.00 -7.11 23.00
N MET A 6 -0.78 -8.42 22.84
CA MET A 6 -1.78 -9.32 22.23
C MET A 6 -3.11 -9.29 23.00
N GLN A 7 -3.06 -9.40 24.33
CA GLN A 7 -4.26 -9.32 25.17
C GLN A 7 -4.98 -7.98 25.02
N LEU A 8 -4.24 -6.87 24.98
CA LEU A 8 -4.83 -5.54 24.73
C LEU A 8 -5.55 -5.50 23.37
N LEU A 9 -4.89 -5.97 22.30
CA LEU A 9 -5.44 -5.93 20.95
C LEU A 9 -6.68 -6.82 20.78
N GLN A 10 -6.75 -7.96 21.48
CA GLN A 10 -7.92 -8.85 21.46
C GLN A 10 -9.13 -8.27 22.21
N GLN A 11 -8.93 -7.32 23.11
CA GLN A 11 -10.02 -6.64 23.83
C GLN A 11 -10.60 -5.45 23.04
N LEU A 12 -9.96 -5.06 21.94
CA LEU A 12 -10.48 -3.98 21.10
C LEU A 12 -11.73 -4.44 20.33
N PRO A 13 -12.64 -3.51 19.98
CA PRO A 13 -13.78 -3.82 19.14
C PRO A 13 -13.32 -4.41 17.81
N GLU A 14 -14.14 -5.28 17.23
CA GLU A 14 -13.87 -5.84 15.91
C GLU A 14 -13.52 -4.72 14.90
N PRO A 15 -12.44 -4.87 14.11
CA PRO A 15 -12.06 -3.89 13.13
C PRO A 15 -13.21 -3.62 12.15
N SER A 16 -13.57 -2.35 11.99
CA SER A 16 -14.46 -1.89 10.93
C SER A 16 -13.65 -1.24 9.82
N ARG A 17 -14.07 -1.46 8.57
CA ARG A 17 -13.56 -0.75 7.38
C ARG A 17 -14.16 0.65 7.22
N LEU A 18 -15.36 0.85 7.77
CA LEU A 18 -16.15 2.08 7.63
C LEU A 18 -15.87 3.09 8.75
N ALA A 19 -15.41 2.62 9.92
CA ALA A 19 -15.13 3.48 11.06
C ALA A 19 -13.70 4.00 11.04
N ASP A 20 -13.50 5.16 11.68
CA ASP A 20 -12.17 5.66 11.98
C ASP A 20 -11.39 4.68 12.87
N TRP A 21 -10.08 4.63 12.65
CA TRP A 21 -9.21 3.78 13.46
C TRP A 21 -9.06 4.37 14.88
N PRO A 22 -9.00 3.52 15.92
CA PRO A 22 -8.60 3.96 17.25
C PRO A 22 -7.27 4.73 17.20
N LYS A 23 -7.11 5.73 18.06
CA LYS A 23 -5.81 6.34 18.30
C LYS A 23 -5.01 5.40 19.20
N TYR A 24 -4.17 4.55 18.62
CA TYR A 24 -3.47 3.50 19.36
C TYR A 24 -2.52 4.05 20.45
N SER A 25 -1.97 5.25 20.23
CA SER A 25 -1.18 5.96 21.25
C SER A 25 -1.99 6.30 22.51
N ALA A 26 -3.29 6.60 22.38
CA ALA A 26 -4.17 6.84 23.52
C ALA A 26 -4.49 5.56 24.31
N LEU A 27 -4.20 4.38 23.74
CA LEU A 27 -4.33 3.08 24.36
C LEU A 27 -3.01 2.58 24.97
N GLY A 28 -1.98 3.43 25.02
CA GLY A 28 -0.65 3.07 25.53
C GLY A 28 0.22 2.30 24.54
N ILE A 29 -0.15 2.25 23.26
CA ILE A 29 0.69 1.65 22.23
C ILE A 29 1.71 2.68 21.74
N GLU A 30 2.99 2.40 21.99
CA GLU A 30 4.12 3.31 21.75
C GLU A 30 5.25 2.60 20.99
N PRO A 31 6.30 3.33 20.55
CA PRO A 31 7.40 2.75 19.76
C PRO A 31 8.10 1.54 20.40
N ALA A 32 8.11 1.44 21.73
CA ALA A 32 8.67 0.28 22.45
C ALA A 32 7.95 -1.04 22.11
N HIS A 33 6.71 -0.98 21.61
CA HIS A 33 5.92 -2.16 21.24
C HIS A 33 6.11 -2.61 19.78
N VAL A 34 6.85 -1.88 18.94
CA VAL A 34 6.97 -2.15 17.50
C VAL A 34 7.38 -3.60 17.20
N SER A 35 8.36 -4.15 17.92
CA SER A 35 8.79 -5.54 17.68
C SER A 35 7.67 -6.55 17.91
N ALA A 36 6.89 -6.37 18.98
CA ALA A 36 5.78 -7.26 19.28
C ALA A 36 4.59 -7.06 18.33
N LEU A 37 4.35 -5.81 17.90
CA LEU A 37 3.33 -5.52 16.89
C LEU A 37 3.67 -6.14 15.53
N ILE A 38 4.95 -6.15 15.12
CA ILE A 38 5.38 -6.84 13.90
C ILE A 38 5.06 -8.33 13.99
N GLU A 39 5.43 -8.99 15.10
CA GLU A 39 5.17 -10.41 15.33
C GLU A 39 3.67 -10.73 15.20
N ILE A 40 2.80 -9.91 15.80
CA ILE A 40 1.34 -10.09 15.75
C ILE A 40 0.78 -9.79 14.36
N ALA A 41 1.26 -8.73 13.71
CA ALA A 41 0.76 -8.28 12.42
C ALA A 41 1.02 -9.26 11.27
N THR A 42 2.12 -10.03 11.35
CA THR A 42 2.55 -10.92 10.27
C THR A 42 2.17 -12.39 10.46
N ASN A 43 1.74 -12.79 11.64
CA ASN A 43 1.39 -14.17 11.89
C ASN A 43 0.00 -14.48 11.28
N PRO A 44 -0.15 -15.55 10.47
CA PRO A 44 -1.46 -15.99 10.02
C PRO A 44 -2.40 -16.26 11.20
N ALA A 45 -3.61 -15.70 11.12
CA ALA A 45 -4.58 -15.85 12.20
C ALA A 45 -5.34 -17.18 12.09
N GLU A 46 -5.36 -17.96 13.16
CA GLU A 46 -6.11 -19.22 13.26
C GLU A 46 -7.54 -19.04 13.78
N SER A 47 -7.91 -17.82 14.20
CA SER A 47 -9.25 -17.48 14.69
C SER A 47 -9.60 -16.03 14.39
N GLY A 48 -10.88 -15.69 14.46
CA GLY A 48 -11.36 -14.31 14.26
C GLY A 48 -10.75 -13.32 15.26
N ALA A 49 -10.59 -13.71 16.52
CA ALA A 49 -9.96 -12.85 17.54
C ALA A 49 -8.49 -12.55 17.22
N LEU A 50 -7.75 -13.54 16.72
CA LEU A 50 -6.37 -13.35 16.27
C LEU A 50 -6.30 -12.49 14.99
N GLN A 51 -7.28 -12.62 14.09
CA GLN A 51 -7.35 -11.79 12.89
C GLN A 51 -7.60 -10.32 13.26
N SER A 52 -8.54 -10.07 14.16
CA SER A 52 -8.80 -8.72 14.70
C SER A 52 -7.55 -8.12 15.34
N ALA A 53 -6.83 -8.90 16.16
CA ALA A 53 -5.59 -8.45 16.76
C ALA A 53 -4.50 -8.13 15.71
N ALA A 54 -4.35 -8.95 14.67
CA ALA A 54 -3.40 -8.70 13.58
C ALA A 54 -3.75 -7.42 12.82
N VAL A 55 -5.03 -7.17 12.53
CA VAL A 55 -5.49 -5.93 11.88
C VAL A 55 -5.18 -4.71 12.75
N HIS A 56 -5.48 -4.75 14.05
CA HIS A 56 -5.12 -3.65 14.94
C HIS A 56 -3.61 -3.44 15.05
N ALA A 57 -2.82 -4.52 15.07
CA ALA A 57 -1.36 -4.42 15.08
C ALA A 57 -0.82 -3.71 13.84
N ARG A 58 -1.32 -4.07 12.64
CA ARG A 58 -0.96 -3.40 11.37
C ARG A 58 -1.30 -1.91 11.42
N ARG A 59 -2.53 -1.56 11.83
CA ARG A 59 -2.96 -0.16 11.96
C ARG A 59 -2.10 0.63 12.95
N ALA A 60 -1.73 0.03 14.08
CA ALA A 60 -0.86 0.64 15.07
C ALA A 60 0.55 0.89 14.52
N LEU A 61 1.13 -0.08 13.80
CA LEU A 61 2.43 0.10 13.12
C LEU A 61 2.40 1.26 12.13
N GLY A 62 1.32 1.37 11.35
CA GLY A 62 1.08 2.51 10.46
C GLY A 62 1.06 3.85 11.21
N GLN A 63 0.21 3.99 12.24
CA GLN A 63 0.12 5.23 13.02
C GLN A 63 1.43 5.61 13.74
N LEU A 64 2.26 4.63 14.09
CA LEU A 64 3.56 4.86 14.72
C LEU A 64 4.67 5.28 13.72
N GLY A 65 4.42 5.20 12.40
CA GLY A 65 5.48 5.44 11.41
C GLY A 65 6.60 4.40 11.49
N ALA A 66 6.28 3.14 11.84
CA ALA A 66 7.25 2.13 12.22
C ALA A 66 8.08 1.61 11.02
N GLY A 67 9.16 2.31 10.68
CA GLY A 67 10.02 1.99 9.52
C GLY A 67 10.54 0.55 9.47
N SER A 68 10.83 -0.07 10.62
CA SER A 68 11.27 -1.47 10.69
C SER A 68 10.20 -2.48 10.26
N ALA A 69 8.93 -2.08 10.21
CA ALA A 69 7.82 -2.93 9.79
C ALA A 69 7.61 -2.95 8.27
N VAL A 70 8.20 -2.03 7.50
CA VAL A 70 7.89 -1.85 6.07
C VAL A 70 8.04 -3.15 5.27
N GLY A 71 9.20 -3.80 5.36
CA GLY A 71 9.44 -5.06 4.63
C GLY A 71 8.55 -6.21 5.07
N HIS A 72 8.28 -6.31 6.38
CA HIS A 72 7.40 -7.32 6.96
C HIS A 72 5.96 -7.17 6.46
N LEU A 73 5.46 -5.94 6.42
CA LEU A 73 4.12 -5.61 5.94
C LEU A 73 4.02 -5.82 4.43
N LEU A 74 5.01 -5.37 3.63
CA LEU A 74 5.03 -5.59 2.19
C LEU A 74 4.91 -7.07 1.81
N ASN A 75 5.58 -7.96 2.56
CA ASN A 75 5.53 -9.39 2.28
C ASN A 75 4.13 -10.00 2.45
N LEU A 76 3.26 -9.39 3.25
CA LEU A 76 1.89 -9.87 3.43
C LEU A 76 1.10 -9.86 2.12
N PHE A 77 1.38 -8.94 1.21
CA PHE A 77 0.69 -8.88 -0.07
C PHE A 77 0.77 -10.18 -0.87
N HIS A 78 1.90 -10.92 -0.82
CA HIS A 78 2.04 -12.21 -1.51
C HIS A 78 1.89 -13.42 -0.57
N GLN A 79 2.05 -13.24 0.74
CA GLN A 79 1.87 -14.33 1.72
C GLN A 79 0.40 -14.59 2.06
N MET A 80 -0.45 -13.58 1.89
CA MET A 80 -1.85 -13.59 2.32
C MET A 80 -2.77 -12.99 1.24
N GLU A 81 -2.58 -13.39 -0.02
CA GLU A 81 -3.26 -12.82 -1.21
C GLU A 81 -4.80 -12.88 -1.16
N THR A 82 -5.35 -13.83 -0.41
CA THR A 82 -6.81 -14.01 -0.27
C THR A 82 -7.38 -13.39 1.00
N ASP A 83 -6.54 -12.86 1.88
CA ASP A 83 -7.00 -12.16 3.08
C ASP A 83 -7.49 -10.76 2.69
N THR A 84 -8.80 -10.54 2.79
CA THR A 84 -9.43 -9.28 2.39
C THR A 84 -8.97 -8.08 3.23
N TRP A 85 -8.49 -8.28 4.46
CA TRP A 85 -7.88 -7.19 5.24
C TRP A 85 -6.51 -6.82 4.70
N VAL A 86 -5.74 -7.79 4.21
CA VAL A 86 -4.45 -7.54 3.57
C VAL A 86 -4.65 -6.81 2.24
N VAL A 87 -5.54 -7.32 1.39
CA VAL A 87 -5.76 -6.74 0.05
C VAL A 87 -6.28 -5.30 0.13
N GLU A 88 -7.26 -5.04 1.00
CA GLU A 88 -7.97 -3.76 0.99
C GLU A 88 -7.38 -2.72 1.96
N GLU A 89 -6.84 -3.14 3.10
CA GLU A 89 -6.45 -2.19 4.17
C GLU A 89 -4.94 -1.97 4.27
N LEU A 90 -4.14 -2.98 3.96
CA LEU A 90 -2.68 -2.87 4.06
C LEU A 90 -2.09 -1.70 3.25
N PRO A 91 -2.61 -1.33 2.07
CA PRO A 91 -2.12 -0.14 1.36
C PRO A 91 -2.21 1.14 2.18
N ARG A 92 -3.31 1.32 2.93
CA ARG A 92 -3.49 2.47 3.84
C ARG A 92 -2.54 2.41 5.03
N VAL A 93 -2.25 1.22 5.55
CA VAL A 93 -1.26 1.04 6.62
C VAL A 93 0.13 1.44 6.14
N LEU A 94 0.57 0.95 4.97
CA LEU A 94 1.87 1.28 4.38
C LEU A 94 1.98 2.78 4.09
N ALA A 95 0.90 3.43 3.64
CA ALA A 95 0.87 4.87 3.42
C ALA A 95 1.16 5.68 4.69
N LEU A 96 0.70 5.21 5.86
CA LEU A 96 0.92 5.88 7.14
C LEU A 96 2.33 5.70 7.71
N LEU A 97 3.11 4.73 7.22
CA LEU A 97 4.52 4.57 7.62
C LEU A 97 5.38 5.78 7.22
N GLY A 98 4.89 6.61 6.30
CA GLY A 98 5.47 7.89 5.91
C GLY A 98 6.53 7.77 4.81
N ARG A 99 7.01 8.94 4.37
CA ARG A 99 7.92 9.11 3.21
C ARG A 99 9.14 8.18 3.20
N ALA A 100 9.68 7.82 4.37
CA ALA A 100 10.85 6.95 4.45
C ALA A 100 10.60 5.53 3.90
N ALA A 101 9.34 5.09 3.83
CA ALA A 101 8.96 3.79 3.28
C ALA A 101 8.91 3.77 1.74
N THR A 102 8.84 4.94 1.07
CA THR A 102 8.69 5.03 -0.39
C THR A 102 9.69 4.15 -1.15
N PRO A 103 11.02 4.18 -0.89
CA PRO A 103 11.97 3.38 -1.67
C PRO A 103 11.70 1.87 -1.59
N ALA A 104 11.33 1.35 -0.41
CA ALA A 104 11.05 -0.07 -0.23
C ALA A 104 9.74 -0.48 -0.91
N ILE A 105 8.70 0.36 -0.84
CA ILE A 105 7.42 0.13 -1.53
C ILE A 105 7.64 0.13 -3.06
N THR A 106 8.42 1.08 -3.58
CA THR A 106 8.78 1.13 -5.01
C THR A 106 9.56 -0.10 -5.44
N ALA A 107 10.58 -0.52 -4.68
CA ALA A 107 11.34 -1.73 -5.01
C ALA A 107 10.45 -2.98 -5.04
N TYR A 108 9.51 -3.09 -4.09
CA TYR A 108 8.56 -4.20 -4.06
C TYR A 108 7.64 -4.21 -5.28
N ALA A 109 7.08 -3.06 -5.66
CA ALA A 109 6.22 -2.90 -6.83
C ALA A 109 6.96 -3.17 -8.16
N GLY A 110 8.24 -2.83 -8.24
CA GLY A 110 9.07 -3.06 -9.42
C GLY A 110 9.61 -4.49 -9.56
N ASN A 111 9.53 -5.32 -8.52
CA ASN A 111 10.09 -6.67 -8.55
C ASN A 111 9.16 -7.64 -9.30
N ALA A 112 9.58 -8.06 -10.50
CA ALA A 112 8.86 -9.02 -11.33
C ALA A 112 8.70 -10.42 -10.73
N GLY A 113 9.46 -10.76 -9.68
CA GLY A 113 9.29 -11.99 -8.92
C GLY A 113 8.07 -11.99 -8.00
N HIS A 114 7.44 -10.84 -7.75
CA HIS A 114 6.20 -10.75 -6.98
C HIS A 114 4.96 -10.88 -7.88
N PRO A 115 3.87 -11.47 -7.38
CA PRO A 115 2.60 -11.56 -8.09
C PRO A 115 2.02 -10.20 -8.48
N LEU A 116 1.30 -10.14 -9.60
CA LEU A 116 0.77 -8.90 -10.18
C LEU A 116 -0.04 -8.08 -9.17
N PHE A 117 -1.01 -8.70 -8.49
CA PHE A 117 -1.87 -8.01 -7.54
C PHE A 117 -1.12 -7.56 -6.28
N ALA A 118 -0.10 -8.31 -5.86
CA ALA A 118 0.78 -7.89 -4.78
C ALA A 118 1.56 -6.62 -5.14
N ARG A 119 2.09 -6.55 -6.38
CA ARG A 119 2.74 -5.34 -6.92
C ARG A 119 1.74 -4.18 -7.02
N GLY A 120 0.52 -4.44 -7.46
CA GLY A 120 -0.57 -3.46 -7.49
C GLY A 120 -0.92 -2.89 -6.11
N GLY A 121 -0.97 -3.72 -5.07
CA GLY A 121 -1.18 -3.25 -3.69
C GLY A 121 -0.08 -2.30 -3.20
N ALA A 122 1.17 -2.54 -3.60
CA ALA A 122 2.28 -1.62 -3.33
C ALA A 122 2.14 -0.30 -4.12
N VAL A 123 1.68 -0.33 -5.37
CA VAL A 123 1.36 0.88 -6.14
C VAL A 123 0.26 1.70 -5.47
N LEU A 124 -0.83 1.07 -5.04
CA LEU A 124 -1.90 1.73 -4.28
C LEU A 124 -1.40 2.34 -2.97
N SER A 125 -0.40 1.71 -2.32
CA SER A 125 0.24 2.27 -1.13
C SER A 125 0.96 3.59 -1.42
N LEU A 126 1.65 3.69 -2.57
CA LEU A 126 2.30 4.92 -3.04
C LEU A 126 1.27 6.01 -3.37
N GLU A 127 0.17 5.63 -4.02
CA GLU A 127 -0.94 6.54 -4.33
C GLU A 127 -1.51 7.16 -3.05
N LEU A 128 -1.92 6.33 -2.07
CA LEU A 128 -2.49 6.80 -0.81
C LEU A 128 -1.49 7.65 0.00
N MET A 129 -0.20 7.30 -0.03
CA MET A 129 0.86 8.09 0.62
C MET A 129 1.04 9.47 -0.06
N GLY A 130 0.76 9.56 -1.35
CA GLY A 130 0.86 10.79 -2.14
C GLY A 130 -0.01 11.94 -1.62
N ALA A 131 -1.09 11.65 -0.88
CA ALA A 131 -1.90 12.67 -0.22
C ALA A 131 -1.08 13.56 0.75
N GLN A 132 -0.06 13.00 1.40
CA GLN A 132 0.84 13.74 2.30
C GLN A 132 2.22 13.99 1.68
N HIS A 133 2.64 13.14 0.73
CA HIS A 133 4.00 13.12 0.19
C HIS A 133 4.04 13.00 -1.34
N ARG A 134 3.18 13.78 -2.03
CA ARG A 134 2.98 13.72 -3.49
C ARG A 134 4.28 13.61 -4.28
N GLY A 135 5.21 14.55 -4.08
CA GLY A 135 6.43 14.63 -4.90
C GLY A 135 7.26 13.34 -4.90
N ALA A 136 7.48 12.73 -3.74
CA ALA A 136 8.24 11.48 -3.64
C ALA A 136 7.49 10.30 -4.29
N CYS A 137 6.17 10.24 -4.09
CA CYS A 137 5.34 9.15 -4.61
C CYS A 137 5.17 9.24 -6.14
N VAL A 138 4.93 10.44 -6.68
CA VAL A 138 4.85 10.65 -8.13
C VAL A 138 6.17 10.30 -8.82
N GLN A 139 7.31 10.72 -8.26
CA GLN A 139 8.62 10.35 -8.82
C GLN A 139 8.87 8.84 -8.80
N ALA A 140 8.46 8.16 -7.73
CA ALA A 140 8.51 6.70 -7.67
C ALA A 140 7.62 6.03 -8.73
N LEU A 141 6.39 6.50 -8.90
CA LEU A 141 5.44 5.97 -9.88
C LEU A 141 5.90 6.21 -11.32
N ILE A 142 6.44 7.39 -11.63
CA ILE A 142 7.08 7.68 -12.93
C ILE A 142 8.24 6.71 -13.16
N GLY A 143 9.09 6.49 -12.15
CA GLY A 143 10.20 5.53 -12.25
C GLY A 143 9.74 4.09 -12.51
N LEU A 144 8.59 3.68 -11.95
CA LEU A 144 7.98 2.38 -12.25
C LEU A 144 7.42 2.30 -13.66
N LEU A 145 6.71 3.36 -14.10
CA LEU A 145 6.12 3.43 -15.44
C LEU A 145 7.18 3.54 -16.53
N ALA A 146 8.35 4.13 -16.27
CA ALA A 146 9.45 4.21 -17.23
C ALA A 146 9.94 2.83 -17.70
N ASN A 147 9.56 1.76 -17.00
CA ASN A 147 9.81 0.39 -17.39
C ASN A 147 8.60 -0.31 -18.04
N PHE A 148 7.66 0.46 -18.63
CA PHE A 148 6.38 -0.05 -19.13
C PHE A 148 6.54 -1.23 -20.10
N ALA A 149 7.58 -1.22 -20.94
CA ALA A 149 7.86 -2.28 -21.91
C ALA A 149 8.15 -3.66 -21.29
N HIS A 150 8.55 -3.70 -20.01
CA HIS A 150 8.84 -4.94 -19.27
C HIS A 150 7.82 -5.24 -18.18
N ASN A 151 6.87 -4.35 -17.95
CA ASN A 151 5.79 -4.55 -17.00
C ASN A 151 4.59 -5.22 -17.70
N PRO A 152 3.78 -6.00 -16.97
CA PRO A 152 2.49 -6.42 -17.48
C PRO A 152 1.60 -5.21 -17.80
N PRO A 153 0.83 -5.21 -18.91
CA PRO A 153 -0.02 -4.08 -19.29
C PRO A 153 -1.01 -3.64 -18.19
N THR A 154 -1.56 -4.61 -17.47
CA THR A 154 -2.43 -4.34 -16.31
C THR A 154 -1.69 -3.62 -15.18
N LEU A 155 -0.41 -3.90 -14.94
CA LEU A 155 0.37 -3.15 -13.94
C LEU A 155 0.64 -1.72 -14.39
N ASN A 156 0.96 -1.51 -15.67
CA ASN A 156 1.12 -0.18 -16.23
C ASN A 156 -0.17 0.64 -16.05
N GLY A 157 -1.32 0.02 -16.32
CA GLY A 157 -2.63 0.58 -16.03
C GLY A 157 -2.80 1.03 -14.58
N ILE A 158 -2.49 0.15 -13.61
CA ILE A 158 -2.56 0.47 -12.17
C ILE A 158 -1.64 1.67 -11.82
N ILE A 159 -0.42 1.72 -12.38
CA ILE A 159 0.51 2.84 -12.16
C ILE A 159 -0.04 4.14 -12.76
N ILE A 160 -0.61 4.08 -13.96
CA ILE A 160 -1.21 5.23 -14.65
C ILE A 160 -2.40 5.78 -13.87
N VAL A 161 -3.30 4.92 -13.38
CA VAL A 161 -4.43 5.35 -12.53
C VAL A 161 -3.93 6.04 -11.26
N ALA A 162 -2.91 5.49 -10.60
CA ALA A 162 -2.31 6.12 -9.42
C ALA A 162 -1.72 7.50 -9.74
N LEU A 163 -1.03 7.66 -10.88
CA LEU A 163 -0.52 8.94 -11.36
C LEU A 163 -1.65 9.94 -11.66
N ALA A 164 -2.75 9.47 -12.26
CA ALA A 164 -3.93 10.28 -12.55
C ALA A 164 -4.61 10.77 -11.28
N ASN A 165 -4.81 9.90 -10.29
CA ASN A 165 -5.38 10.26 -8.99
C ASN A 165 -4.51 11.27 -8.23
N LEU A 166 -3.18 11.23 -8.43
CA LEU A 166 -2.24 12.21 -7.89
C LEU A 166 -2.06 13.47 -8.76
N LYS A 167 -2.83 13.61 -9.85
CA LYS A 167 -2.76 14.75 -10.77
C LYS A 167 -1.35 14.99 -11.29
N ALA A 168 -0.66 13.92 -11.69
CA ALA A 168 0.74 13.97 -12.11
C ALA A 168 0.90 14.47 -13.56
N ALA A 169 0.71 15.77 -13.78
CA ALA A 169 0.89 16.38 -15.10
C ALA A 169 2.32 16.18 -15.66
N GLU A 170 3.32 16.07 -14.78
CA GLU A 170 4.70 15.76 -15.14
C GLU A 170 4.90 14.36 -15.75
N ALA A 171 3.91 13.46 -15.65
CA ALA A 171 3.97 12.11 -16.21
C ALA A 171 3.30 11.98 -17.58
N LEU A 172 2.58 13.00 -18.06
CA LEU A 172 1.72 12.90 -19.26
C LEU A 172 2.45 12.36 -20.49
N ALA A 173 3.63 12.90 -20.82
CA ALA A 173 4.39 12.44 -21.99
C ALA A 173 4.76 10.95 -21.89
N LEU A 174 5.14 10.46 -20.70
CA LEU A 174 5.46 9.05 -20.49
C LEU A 174 4.20 8.16 -20.56
N ILE A 175 3.05 8.68 -20.12
CA ILE A 175 1.76 7.98 -20.24
C ILE A 175 1.39 7.85 -21.72
N GLU A 176 1.49 8.93 -22.50
CA GLU A 176 1.27 8.93 -23.95
C GLU A 176 2.17 7.89 -24.65
N GLU A 177 3.47 7.88 -24.34
CA GLU A 177 4.42 6.88 -24.87
C GLU A 177 4.01 5.42 -24.55
N ALA A 178 3.51 5.16 -23.33
CA ALA A 178 3.07 3.82 -22.94
C ALA A 178 1.81 3.36 -23.69
N PHE A 179 0.86 4.26 -23.93
CA PHE A 179 -0.34 3.97 -24.74
C PHE A 179 0.02 3.76 -26.22
N GLU A 180 0.87 4.61 -26.80
CA GLU A 180 1.33 4.45 -28.20
C GLU A 180 2.07 3.13 -28.42
N ALA A 181 2.76 2.63 -27.39
CA ALA A 181 3.45 1.35 -27.41
C ALA A 181 2.56 0.12 -27.18
N ASP A 182 1.23 0.29 -27.07
CA ASP A 182 0.27 -0.79 -26.74
C ASP A 182 0.65 -1.54 -25.45
N ALA A 183 1.25 -0.82 -24.49
CA ALA A 183 1.77 -1.38 -23.24
C ALA A 183 0.80 -1.20 -22.06
N VAL A 184 -0.45 -0.81 -22.31
CA VAL A 184 -1.44 -0.51 -21.28
C VAL A 184 -2.69 -1.35 -21.51
N ASP A 185 -3.23 -1.93 -20.44
CA ASP A 185 -4.55 -2.58 -20.45
C ASP A 185 -5.63 -1.50 -20.36
N ASP A 186 -6.00 -0.93 -21.50
CA ASP A 186 -6.94 0.19 -21.63
C ASP A 186 -8.39 -0.17 -21.27
N LEU A 187 -8.77 -1.45 -21.39
CA LEU A 187 -10.08 -1.97 -20.98
C LEU A 187 -10.36 -1.76 -19.49
N THR A 188 -9.31 -1.80 -18.66
CA THR A 188 -9.43 -1.63 -17.20
C THR A 188 -9.00 -0.24 -16.73
N THR A 189 -8.07 0.38 -17.45
CA THR A 189 -7.47 1.68 -17.10
C THR A 189 -8.36 2.86 -17.48
N GLY A 190 -9.16 2.71 -18.54
CA GLY A 190 -9.72 3.84 -19.29
C GLY A 190 -8.76 4.28 -20.40
N ASP A 191 -9.29 5.05 -21.35
CA ASP A 191 -8.49 5.53 -22.48
C ASP A 191 -7.58 6.72 -22.10
N LEU A 192 -6.66 7.06 -23.00
CA LEU A 192 -5.70 8.15 -22.79
C LEU A 192 -6.40 9.51 -22.58
N ASP A 193 -7.51 9.78 -23.26
CA ASP A 193 -8.22 11.06 -23.16
C ASP A 193 -8.88 11.20 -21.79
N GLU A 194 -9.51 10.14 -21.28
CA GLU A 194 -10.06 10.06 -19.92
C GLU A 194 -8.97 10.26 -18.86
N ILE A 195 -7.83 9.57 -18.99
CA ILE A 195 -6.69 9.70 -18.08
C ILE A 195 -6.12 11.13 -18.11
N ALA A 196 -5.93 11.70 -19.30
CA ALA A 196 -5.36 13.04 -19.44
C ALA A 196 -6.34 14.12 -18.95
N ALA A 197 -7.65 13.91 -19.05
CA ALA A 197 -8.66 14.77 -18.44
C ALA A 197 -8.65 14.64 -16.91
N ALA A 198 -8.53 13.42 -16.38
CA ALA A 198 -8.40 13.17 -14.95
C ALA A 198 -7.18 13.88 -14.36
N ILE A 199 -6.03 13.90 -15.05
CA ILE A 199 -4.83 14.63 -14.60
C ILE A 199 -5.03 16.14 -14.57
N ARG A 200 -5.80 16.70 -15.51
CA ARG A 200 -5.99 18.15 -15.71
C ARG A 200 -7.11 18.77 -14.85
N SER A 201 -8.00 17.95 -14.29
CA SER A 201 -9.11 18.38 -13.42
C SER A 201 -8.67 18.68 -11.99
#